data_AF-A0A2V7N4L0-F1
#
_entry.id   AF-A0A2V7N4L0-F1
#
_cell.length_a   1.000
_cell.length_b   1.000
_cell.length_c   1.000
_cell.angle_alpha   90.00
_cell.angle_beta   90.00
_cell.angle_gamma   90.00
#
_symmetry.space_group_name_H-M   'P 1'
#
loop_
_entity.id
_entity.type
_entity.pdbx_description
1 polymer ?
#
loop_
_entity_poly.entity_id
_entity_poly.type
_entity_poly.pdbx_seq_one_letter_code
_entity_poly.pdbx_strand_id
1 'polypeptide(L)'
;MSGLPRSPAIVSPAPAGVDPARRVLRSTASGSTLGVWWRLAFGDSLLPVAETSISTTHDQATWFRAYDLSVSRRQTLSFDWDSVSRYYSAMSTPVPAPTHPVTALRRLVGTFPSVLLGYSGGVDSAFLAVVLRQELGRERMMAAIGRSASYPLAQWEAARALVRRFDIPLVEIETRELEDSNYVANPTNRCFYCKTELWGRLVPEARARGLAVVCDGTNADDLRGGEHRPGYAAGRSAGVRSPLAEAGMTKAQIRDASRGLGLPTWDAPAAPCLSSRVVYGLTITPERLRQVEAAERYLRELGVTGDLRVRHHGGGGARIEVEPRWIPWLEQRLDHVTARLAALGFGAVGVDPRGYRRGSLLEGASRA
;
A
#
# COMPACT_ATOMS: atom_id res chain seq x y z
N MET A 1 -36.93 60.12 3.97
CA MET A 1 -36.47 61.00 2.88
C MET A 1 -36.12 60.11 1.70
N SER A 2 -36.76 60.38 0.55
CA SER A 2 -36.43 59.97 -0.83
C SER A 2 -36.15 58.47 -1.10
N GLY A 3 -36.92 57.72 -1.89
CA GLY A 3 -37.80 58.09 -3.02
C GLY A 3 -37.36 57.28 -4.25
N LEU A 4 -38.19 56.32 -4.66
CA LEU A 4 -38.11 55.53 -5.91
C LEU A 4 -37.99 56.42 -7.16
N PRO A 5 -37.63 55.83 -8.32
CA PRO A 5 -38.70 55.62 -9.32
C PRO A 5 -38.59 54.33 -10.19
N ARG A 6 -39.75 53.67 -10.30
CA ARG A 6 -40.47 53.18 -11.51
C ARG A 6 -39.73 52.46 -12.66
N SER A 7 -40.21 51.24 -12.95
CA SER A 7 -40.15 50.53 -14.24
C SER A 7 -40.94 51.23 -15.36
N PRO A 8 -40.75 50.80 -16.62
CA PRO A 8 -41.83 50.05 -17.28
C PRO A 8 -41.39 48.80 -18.08
N ALA A 9 -42.37 47.92 -18.32
CA ALA A 9 -42.37 46.77 -19.24
C ALA A 9 -42.07 47.19 -20.71
N ILE A 10 -41.85 46.36 -21.73
CA ILE A 10 -42.61 45.26 -22.37
C ILE A 10 -41.62 44.72 -23.47
N VAL A 11 -41.43 43.43 -23.80
CA VAL A 11 -42.10 42.63 -24.87
C VAL A 11 -41.21 41.39 -25.12
N SER A 12 -41.77 40.19 -25.00
CA SER A 12 -41.25 38.96 -25.66
C SER A 12 -41.64 38.94 -27.14
N PRO A 13 -40.89 38.21 -27.98
CA PRO A 13 -41.53 37.03 -28.55
C PRO A 13 -40.61 35.80 -28.59
N ALA A 14 -41.20 34.65 -28.23
CA ALA A 14 -40.84 33.32 -28.72
C ALA A 14 -41.81 32.98 -29.89
N PRO A 15 -41.87 31.75 -30.44
CA PRO A 15 -40.82 30.85 -30.96
C PRO A 15 -41.15 30.37 -32.41
N ALA A 16 -40.26 29.60 -33.03
CA ALA A 16 -40.59 28.62 -34.09
C ALA A 16 -39.69 27.40 -33.84
N GLY A 17 -40.17 26.17 -33.61
CA GLY A 17 -41.09 25.37 -34.43
C GLY A 17 -40.28 24.80 -35.61
N VAL A 18 -40.05 23.50 -35.81
CA VAL A 18 -41.04 22.42 -35.94
C VAL A 18 -40.41 21.02 -35.72
N ASP A 19 -41.29 20.13 -35.26
CA ASP A 19 -41.30 18.71 -34.86
C ASP A 19 -41.14 17.68 -36.03
N PRO A 20 -41.27 16.34 -35.87
CA PRO A 20 -40.44 15.35 -36.54
C PRO A 20 -41.25 14.53 -37.57
N ALA A 21 -40.58 13.89 -38.53
CA ALA A 21 -41.23 12.95 -39.43
C ALA A 21 -40.86 11.51 -39.06
N ARG A 22 -41.79 10.86 -38.34
CA ARG A 22 -41.97 9.41 -38.33
C ARG A 22 -42.19 8.93 -39.77
N ARG A 23 -41.44 7.91 -40.21
CA ARG A 23 -41.93 6.99 -41.25
C ARG A 23 -41.77 5.56 -40.77
N VAL A 24 -42.92 4.98 -40.43
CA VAL A 24 -43.11 3.56 -40.23
C VAL A 24 -43.15 2.91 -41.61
N LEU A 25 -42.28 1.93 -41.85
CA LEU A 25 -42.55 0.84 -42.78
C LEU A 25 -42.36 -0.46 -42.00
N ARG A 26 -43.49 -1.14 -41.73
CA ARG A 26 -43.50 -2.56 -41.43
C ARG A 26 -43.31 -3.30 -42.75
N SER A 27 -42.33 -4.19 -42.82
CA SER A 27 -42.34 -5.36 -43.68
C SER A 27 -41.74 -6.51 -42.88
N THR A 28 -42.46 -7.62 -42.93
CA THR A 28 -42.32 -8.83 -42.13
C THR A 28 -41.15 -9.72 -42.57
N ALA A 29 -40.74 -10.58 -41.64
CA ALA A 29 -40.11 -11.90 -41.82
C ALA A 29 -38.58 -12.03 -41.56
N SER A 30 -38.32 -12.72 -40.44
CA SER A 30 -37.32 -13.78 -40.22
C SER A 30 -35.81 -13.49 -40.38
N GLY A 31 -35.12 -13.60 -39.25
CA GLY A 31 -34.10 -14.65 -39.09
C GLY A 31 -32.68 -14.36 -39.58
N SER A 32 -31.94 -13.65 -38.72
CA SER A 32 -30.62 -14.04 -38.18
C SER A 32 -29.51 -14.55 -39.12
N THR A 33 -28.46 -13.71 -39.19
CA THR A 33 -27.00 -14.02 -39.19
C THR A 33 -26.37 -14.68 -40.42
N LEU A 34 -25.67 -13.86 -41.21
CA LEU A 34 -24.51 -14.27 -41.99
C LEU A 34 -23.33 -13.36 -41.61
N GLY A 35 -22.37 -13.95 -40.89
CA GLY A 35 -21.09 -13.34 -40.56
C GLY A 35 -20.21 -13.20 -41.79
N VAL A 36 -19.49 -12.09 -41.85
CA VAL A 36 -18.49 -11.79 -42.87
C VAL A 36 -17.21 -12.58 -42.56
N TRP A 37 -16.76 -13.34 -43.55
CA TRP A 37 -15.54 -14.13 -43.55
C TRP A 37 -14.35 -13.27 -44.00
N TRP A 38 -13.28 -13.23 -43.21
CA TRP A 38 -11.96 -12.87 -43.70
C TRP A 38 -11.20 -14.14 -44.10
N ARG A 39 -10.80 -14.23 -45.36
CA ARG A 39 -9.86 -15.22 -45.90
C ARG A 39 -8.43 -14.81 -45.53
N LEU A 40 -7.66 -15.70 -44.92
CA LEU A 40 -6.21 -15.73 -45.02
C LEU A 40 -5.76 -17.15 -45.36
N ALA A 41 -4.71 -17.20 -46.17
CA ALA A 41 -4.31 -18.32 -47.02
C ALA A 41 -3.62 -19.48 -46.28
N PHE A 42 -3.66 -20.63 -46.94
CA PHE A 42 -3.08 -21.92 -46.61
C PHE A 42 -1.54 -21.95 -46.59
N GLY A 43 -1.00 -22.86 -45.79
CA GLY A 43 0.38 -23.32 -45.81
C GLY A 43 0.55 -24.61 -44.99
N ASP A 44 0.32 -25.73 -45.66
CA ASP A 44 0.73 -27.13 -45.46
C ASP A 44 1.33 -27.59 -44.12
N SER A 45 0.70 -28.60 -43.49
CA SER A 45 1.31 -29.90 -43.15
C SER A 45 0.30 -30.85 -42.47
N LEU A 46 0.36 -32.13 -42.86
CA LEU A 46 -0.62 -33.20 -42.64
C LEU A 46 -0.38 -34.01 -41.33
N LEU A 47 -1.48 -34.22 -40.56
CA LEU A 47 -1.99 -35.43 -39.85
C LEU A 47 -1.12 -36.24 -38.84
N PRO A 48 -1.70 -37.13 -37.98
CA PRO A 48 -3.13 -37.41 -37.65
C PRO A 48 -3.47 -37.26 -36.13
N VAL A 49 -4.67 -36.81 -35.75
CA VAL A 49 -5.89 -37.57 -35.36
C VAL A 49 -5.67 -38.79 -34.44
N ALA A 50 -6.16 -38.68 -33.20
CA ALA A 50 -6.70 -39.80 -32.43
C ALA A 50 -7.97 -39.35 -31.69
N GLU A 51 -9.11 -39.78 -32.20
CA GLU A 51 -10.41 -39.78 -31.52
C GLU A 51 -10.41 -40.84 -30.40
N THR A 52 -11.07 -40.54 -29.29
CA THR A 52 -11.79 -41.58 -28.55
C THR A 52 -12.92 -40.95 -27.76
N SER A 53 -14.14 -41.22 -28.23
CA SER A 53 -15.40 -41.00 -27.53
C SER A 53 -15.86 -42.33 -26.92
N ILE A 54 -17.00 -42.29 -26.20
CA ILE A 54 -17.81 -43.40 -25.63
C ILE A 54 -17.45 -43.72 -24.16
N SER A 55 -18.37 -43.95 -23.22
CA SER A 55 -19.78 -43.61 -22.98
C SER A 55 -20.13 -44.11 -21.58
N THR A 56 -21.10 -43.48 -20.94
CA THR A 56 -21.76 -43.84 -19.67
C THR A 56 -22.51 -45.19 -19.70
N THR A 57 -22.45 -45.96 -18.61
CA THR A 57 -23.57 -46.74 -17.97
C THR A 57 -23.04 -47.47 -16.70
N HIS A 58 -23.57 -47.16 -15.51
CA HIS A 58 -24.47 -48.01 -14.68
C HIS A 58 -23.96 -49.45 -14.42
N ASP A 59 -23.61 -49.83 -13.18
CA ASP A 59 -24.55 -50.45 -12.21
C ASP A 59 -23.91 -50.91 -10.87
N GLN A 60 -24.70 -50.73 -9.82
CA GLN A 60 -24.86 -51.34 -8.48
C GLN A 60 -23.80 -52.10 -7.65
N ALA A 61 -23.79 -51.70 -6.36
CA ALA A 61 -23.83 -52.48 -5.10
C ALA A 61 -22.72 -53.52 -4.83
N THR A 62 -22.05 -53.61 -3.67
CA THR A 62 -22.56 -53.66 -2.28
C THR A 62 -21.33 -53.76 -1.37
N TRP A 63 -21.27 -53.05 -0.24
CA TRP A 63 -20.72 -53.53 1.05
C TRP A 63 -21.09 -52.51 2.13
N PHE A 64 -22.09 -52.84 2.95
CA PHE A 64 -22.58 -52.05 4.08
C PHE A 64 -22.25 -52.78 5.38
N ARG A 65 -21.57 -52.09 6.29
CA ARG A 65 -21.68 -52.08 7.77
C ARG A 65 -20.36 -51.54 8.31
N ALA A 66 -20.29 -50.64 9.28
CA ALA A 66 -21.27 -49.83 9.99
C ALA A 66 -20.42 -48.83 10.79
N TYR A 67 -20.77 -47.55 10.81
CA TYR A 67 -20.71 -46.69 12.00
C TYR A 67 -21.47 -45.41 11.66
N ASP A 68 -22.75 -45.45 12.02
CA ASP A 68 -23.66 -44.32 12.03
C ASP A 68 -23.47 -43.58 13.35
N LEU A 69 -22.97 -42.35 13.27
CA LEU A 69 -23.33 -41.28 14.20
C LEU A 69 -23.64 -40.03 13.37
N SER A 70 -24.90 -39.96 12.94
CA SER A 70 -25.60 -38.76 12.53
C SER A 70 -25.29 -37.52 13.38
N VAL A 71 -24.77 -36.46 12.76
CA VAL A 71 -25.27 -35.08 12.95
C VAL A 71 -25.16 -34.31 11.64
N SER A 72 -26.34 -33.99 11.12
CA SER A 72 -26.64 -33.02 10.07
C SER A 72 -26.01 -31.64 10.33
N ARG A 73 -25.27 -31.12 9.33
CA ARG A 73 -25.40 -29.74 8.84
C ARG A 73 -24.66 -29.59 7.52
N ARG A 74 -25.41 -29.52 6.42
CA ARG A 74 -24.93 -28.93 5.16
C ARG A 74 -24.59 -27.47 5.46
N GLN A 75 -23.31 -27.10 5.44
CA GLN A 75 -22.94 -25.70 5.25
C GLN A 75 -23.18 -25.39 3.78
N THR A 76 -24.37 -24.88 3.49
CA THR A 76 -24.62 -24.08 2.30
C THR A 76 -23.58 -22.96 2.30
N LEU A 77 -22.62 -22.99 1.37
CA LEU A 77 -21.84 -21.82 1.02
C LEU A 77 -22.82 -20.79 0.46
N SER A 78 -23.35 -19.91 1.32
CA SER A 78 -24.11 -18.76 0.85
C SER A 78 -23.12 -17.83 0.18
N PHE A 79 -23.18 -17.77 -1.14
CA PHE A 79 -22.48 -16.77 -1.93
C PHE A 79 -23.02 -15.40 -1.50
N ASP A 80 -22.16 -14.60 -0.87
CA ASP A 80 -22.52 -13.28 -0.35
C ASP A 80 -22.65 -12.28 -1.52
N TRP A 81 -23.87 -12.12 -1.99
CA TRP A 81 -24.23 -11.17 -3.06
C TRP A 81 -23.97 -9.71 -2.67
N ASP A 82 -23.83 -9.37 -1.38
CA ASP A 82 -23.51 -8.01 -0.95
C ASP A 82 -22.05 -7.63 -1.27
N SER A 83 -21.15 -8.61 -1.37
CA SER A 83 -19.73 -8.39 -1.75
C SER A 83 -19.59 -7.91 -3.20
N VAL A 84 -20.38 -8.49 -4.11
CA VAL A 84 -20.41 -8.11 -5.53
C VAL A 84 -21.09 -6.75 -5.71
N SER A 85 -22.14 -6.46 -4.94
CA SER A 85 -22.86 -5.19 -5.01
C SER A 85 -22.01 -3.99 -4.53
N ARG A 86 -21.13 -4.19 -3.54
CA ARG A 86 -20.13 -3.19 -3.12
C ARG A 86 -19.02 -2.98 -4.17
N TYR A 87 -18.61 -4.04 -4.86
CA TYR A 87 -17.66 -3.97 -5.97
C TYR A 87 -18.21 -3.15 -7.15
N TYR A 88 -19.47 -3.37 -7.54
CA TYR A 88 -20.11 -2.62 -8.64
C TYR A 88 -20.57 -1.20 -8.24
N SER A 89 -21.02 -0.97 -7.00
CA SER A 89 -21.36 0.40 -6.52
C SER A 89 -20.15 1.33 -6.48
N ALA A 90 -18.94 0.79 -6.25
CA ALA A 90 -17.69 1.53 -6.34
C ALA A 90 -17.32 1.92 -7.79
N MET A 91 -17.93 1.28 -8.80
CA MET A 91 -17.66 1.52 -10.23
C MET A 91 -18.69 2.42 -10.92
N SER A 92 -19.79 2.82 -10.26
CA SER A 92 -20.95 3.43 -10.96
C SER A 92 -21.56 4.67 -10.30
N THR A 93 -20.86 5.35 -9.39
CA THR A 93 -21.37 6.58 -8.74
C THR A 93 -21.10 7.84 -9.60
N PRO A 94 -22.08 8.75 -9.82
CA PRO A 94 -21.88 9.95 -10.61
C PRO A 94 -20.90 10.92 -9.95
N VAL A 95 -20.04 11.55 -10.75
CA VAL A 95 -18.96 12.44 -10.31
C VAL A 95 -19.51 13.80 -9.84
N PRO A 96 -19.33 14.18 -8.56
CA PRO A 96 -19.56 15.55 -8.14
C PRO A 96 -18.36 16.44 -8.51
N ALA A 97 -18.60 17.76 -8.54
CA ALA A 97 -17.62 18.82 -8.80
C ALA A 97 -16.31 18.68 -7.97
N PRO A 98 -15.17 19.24 -8.42
CA PRO A 98 -13.83 18.84 -8.00
C PRO A 98 -13.47 19.33 -6.58
N THR A 99 -13.91 18.61 -5.55
CA THR A 99 -13.56 18.92 -4.13
C THR A 99 -13.20 17.71 -3.27
N HIS A 100 -13.11 16.49 -3.80
CA HIS A 100 -12.61 15.34 -3.01
C HIS A 100 -11.13 15.01 -3.35
N PRO A 101 -10.19 15.05 -2.38
CA PRO A 101 -8.77 14.76 -2.61
C PRO A 101 -8.49 13.40 -3.26
N VAL A 102 -9.31 12.38 -2.98
CA VAL A 102 -9.19 11.06 -3.65
C VAL A 102 -9.54 11.16 -5.15
N THR A 103 -10.54 11.96 -5.53
CA THR A 103 -10.90 12.17 -6.95
C THR A 103 -9.82 12.96 -7.68
N ALA A 104 -9.20 13.94 -6.99
CA ALA A 104 -8.04 14.63 -7.52
C ALA A 104 -6.85 13.68 -7.73
N LEU A 105 -6.55 12.82 -6.76
CA LEU A 105 -5.52 11.79 -6.88
C LEU A 105 -5.80 10.84 -8.06
N ARG A 106 -7.01 10.28 -8.15
CA ARG A 106 -7.39 9.34 -9.22
C ARG A 106 -7.22 9.96 -10.61
N ARG A 107 -7.71 11.19 -10.80
CA ARG A 107 -7.50 11.93 -12.06
C ARG A 107 -6.02 12.12 -12.36
N LEU A 108 -5.24 12.56 -11.37
CA LEU A 108 -3.80 12.77 -11.53
C LEU A 108 -3.10 11.48 -11.96
N VAL A 109 -3.29 10.38 -11.24
CA VAL A 109 -2.60 9.13 -11.57
C VAL A 109 -3.11 8.51 -12.88
N GLY A 110 -4.37 8.73 -13.24
CA GLY A 110 -4.93 8.32 -14.53
C GLY A 110 -4.24 8.96 -15.73
N THR A 111 -3.54 10.08 -15.54
CA THR A 111 -2.70 10.70 -16.59
C THR A 111 -1.35 10.00 -16.79
N PHE A 112 -0.94 9.11 -15.88
CA PHE A 112 0.38 8.47 -15.97
C PHE A 112 0.33 7.37 -17.04
N PRO A 113 1.26 7.36 -18.01
CA PRO A 113 1.32 6.28 -19.00
C PRO A 113 1.57 4.92 -18.33
N SER A 114 2.55 4.89 -17.42
CA SER A 114 2.92 3.74 -16.59
C SER A 114 3.74 4.21 -15.38
N VAL A 115 3.81 3.39 -14.32
CA VAL A 115 4.40 3.81 -13.04
C VAL A 115 5.20 2.71 -12.33
N LEU A 116 6.32 3.08 -11.73
CA LEU A 116 7.00 2.32 -10.69
C LEU A 116 6.82 3.05 -9.33
N LEU A 117 6.14 2.41 -8.40
CA LEU A 117 5.92 2.95 -7.04
C LEU A 117 7.00 2.42 -6.10
N GLY A 118 7.75 3.32 -5.46
CA GLY A 118 8.54 3.00 -4.27
C GLY A 118 7.63 2.60 -3.12
N TYR A 119 7.48 1.30 -2.89
CA TYR A 119 6.51 0.71 -1.99
C TYR A 119 7.17 0.25 -0.69
N SER A 120 6.64 0.70 0.46
CA SER A 120 7.20 0.42 1.79
C SER A 120 6.31 -0.47 2.67
N GLY A 121 5.09 -0.76 2.22
CA GLY A 121 4.06 -1.41 3.05
C GLY A 121 3.40 -0.51 4.09
N GLY A 122 3.87 0.73 4.28
CA GLY A 122 3.20 1.70 5.15
C GLY A 122 1.88 2.21 4.56
N VAL A 123 1.04 2.78 5.43
CA VAL A 123 -0.33 3.25 5.12
C VAL A 123 -0.42 4.03 3.80
N ASP A 124 0.49 5.00 3.59
CA ASP A 124 0.43 5.90 2.44
C ASP A 124 0.78 5.18 1.14
N SER A 125 1.92 4.47 1.13
CA SER A 125 2.35 3.71 -0.05
C SER A 125 1.42 2.53 -0.36
N ALA A 126 0.78 1.93 0.65
CA ALA A 126 -0.21 0.87 0.45
C ALA A 126 -1.49 1.39 -0.19
N PHE A 127 -2.01 2.52 0.32
CA PHE A 127 -3.14 3.20 -0.30
C PHE A 127 -2.85 3.58 -1.75
N LEU A 128 -1.71 4.24 -1.99
CA LEU A 128 -1.32 4.64 -3.34
C LEU A 128 -1.14 3.44 -4.27
N ALA A 129 -0.56 2.33 -3.80
CA ALA A 129 -0.41 1.12 -4.60
C ALA A 129 -1.76 0.56 -5.08
N VAL A 130 -2.77 0.54 -4.21
CA VAL A 130 -4.12 0.08 -4.55
C VAL A 130 -4.78 1.04 -5.55
N VAL A 131 -4.66 2.36 -5.35
CA VAL A 131 -5.20 3.35 -6.29
C VAL A 131 -4.53 3.24 -7.66
N LEU A 132 -3.19 3.16 -7.72
CA LEU A 132 -2.47 2.96 -8.99
C LEU A 132 -2.90 1.68 -9.69
N ARG A 133 -3.07 0.58 -8.96
CA ARG A 133 -3.52 -0.70 -9.52
C ARG A 133 -4.94 -0.63 -10.10
N GLN A 134 -5.83 0.13 -9.46
CA GLN A 134 -7.21 0.34 -9.92
C GLN A 134 -7.26 1.22 -11.18
N GLU A 135 -6.49 2.31 -11.21
CA GLU A 135 -6.55 3.30 -12.30
C GLU A 135 -5.72 2.90 -13.52
N LEU A 136 -4.57 2.25 -13.33
CA LEU A 136 -3.63 1.93 -14.40
C LEU A 136 -3.73 0.47 -14.90
N GLY A 137 -4.31 -0.41 -14.09
CA GLY A 137 -4.30 -1.85 -14.35
C GLY A 137 -2.98 -2.51 -13.97
N ARG A 138 -2.90 -3.84 -14.13
CA ARG A 138 -1.72 -4.65 -13.75
C ARG A 138 -0.50 -4.37 -14.63
N GLU A 139 -0.71 -4.07 -15.91
CA GLU A 139 0.37 -4.00 -16.90
C GLU A 139 1.13 -2.68 -16.87
N ARG A 140 0.48 -1.60 -16.39
CA ARG A 140 1.04 -0.24 -16.42
C ARG A 140 1.53 0.23 -15.05
N MET A 141 1.57 -0.64 -14.05
CA MET A 141 2.09 -0.29 -12.73
C MET A 141 2.99 -1.40 -12.18
N MET A 142 4.00 -1.03 -11.41
CA MET A 142 4.79 -1.97 -10.61
C MET A 142 5.11 -1.37 -9.24
N ALA A 143 4.84 -2.11 -8.16
CA ALA A 143 5.34 -1.78 -6.85
C ALA A 143 6.78 -2.27 -6.73
N ALA A 144 7.65 -1.50 -6.07
CA ALA A 144 9.04 -1.86 -5.86
C ALA A 144 9.43 -1.70 -4.38
N ILE A 145 9.91 -2.78 -3.78
CA ILE A 145 10.45 -2.79 -2.42
C ILE A 145 11.98 -2.77 -2.49
N GLY A 146 12.60 -1.81 -1.79
CA GLY A 146 14.02 -1.88 -1.45
C GLY A 146 14.26 -2.83 -0.27
N ARG A 147 15.06 -3.88 -0.46
CA ARG A 147 15.41 -4.85 0.57
C ARG A 147 16.79 -4.57 1.12
N SER A 148 16.86 -4.34 2.43
CA SER A 148 18.09 -4.22 3.19
C SER A 148 17.88 -4.67 4.62
N ALA A 149 18.98 -4.76 5.37
CA ALA A 149 18.94 -5.06 6.81
C ALA A 149 18.21 -3.97 7.63
N SER A 150 17.96 -2.77 7.07
CA SER A 150 17.24 -1.71 7.77
C SER A 150 15.72 -1.82 7.67
N TYR A 151 15.21 -2.67 6.76
CA TYR A 151 13.78 -2.86 6.52
C TYR A 151 13.23 -4.07 7.30
N PRO A 152 12.39 -3.85 8.35
CA PRO A 152 11.93 -4.93 9.22
C PRO A 152 11.25 -6.08 8.49
N LEU A 153 11.55 -7.31 8.87
CA LEU A 153 10.99 -8.54 8.32
C LEU A 153 9.47 -8.56 8.41
N ALA A 154 8.91 -8.25 9.58
CA ALA A 154 7.45 -8.23 9.78
C ALA A 154 6.76 -7.21 8.87
N GLN A 155 7.40 -6.07 8.63
CA GLN A 155 6.88 -5.04 7.72
C GLN A 155 6.96 -5.51 6.26
N TRP A 156 8.05 -6.16 5.87
CA TRP A 156 8.21 -6.76 4.55
C TRP A 156 7.18 -7.85 4.28
N GLU A 157 6.95 -8.77 5.23
CA GLU A 157 5.93 -9.82 5.12
C GLU A 157 4.52 -9.24 4.97
N ALA A 158 4.18 -8.24 5.79
CA ALA A 158 2.90 -7.54 5.69
C ALA A 158 2.74 -6.82 4.34
N ALA A 159 3.80 -6.18 3.83
CA ALA A 159 3.81 -5.53 2.52
C ALA A 159 3.56 -6.54 1.39
N ARG A 160 4.24 -7.70 1.42
CA ARG A 160 4.05 -8.79 0.45
C ARG A 160 2.65 -9.38 0.51
N ALA A 161 2.10 -9.57 1.70
CA ALA A 161 0.73 -10.06 1.87
C ALA A 161 -0.28 -9.08 1.26
N LEU A 162 -0.08 -7.77 1.43
CA LEU A 162 -0.95 -6.75 0.87
C LEU A 162 -0.92 -6.76 -0.66
N VAL A 163 0.26 -6.74 -1.28
CA VAL A 163 0.33 -6.71 -2.76
C VAL A 163 -0.27 -7.97 -3.38
N ARG A 164 -0.13 -9.14 -2.74
CA ARG A 164 -0.80 -10.37 -3.16
C ARG A 164 -2.32 -10.25 -3.07
N ARG A 165 -2.82 -9.72 -1.95
CA ARG A 165 -4.26 -9.56 -1.70
C ARG A 165 -4.94 -8.64 -2.73
N PHE A 166 -4.24 -7.62 -3.21
CA PHE A 166 -4.77 -6.63 -4.15
C PHE A 166 -4.28 -6.81 -5.59
N ASP A 167 -3.67 -7.95 -5.92
CA ASP A 167 -3.13 -8.26 -7.25
C ASP A 167 -2.17 -7.16 -7.79
N ILE A 168 -1.34 -6.62 -6.91
CA ILE A 168 -0.36 -5.59 -7.25
C ILE A 168 0.94 -6.29 -7.68
N PRO A 169 1.43 -6.06 -8.91
CA PRO A 169 2.72 -6.60 -9.34
C PRO A 169 3.85 -5.98 -8.50
N LEU A 170 4.76 -6.83 -8.02
CA LEU A 170 5.84 -6.45 -7.11
C LEU A 170 7.19 -6.88 -7.69
N VAL A 171 8.16 -5.98 -7.63
CA VAL A 171 9.59 -6.29 -7.73
C VAL A 171 10.27 -6.00 -6.39
N GLU A 172 11.20 -6.85 -5.99
CA GLU A 172 12.03 -6.66 -4.80
C GLU A 172 13.47 -6.46 -5.26
N ILE A 173 14.10 -5.36 -4.84
CA ILE A 173 15.45 -5.00 -5.26
C ILE A 173 16.29 -4.84 -4.00
N GLU A 174 17.45 -5.47 -3.98
CA GLU A 174 18.41 -5.30 -2.90
C GLU A 174 19.00 -3.88 -2.93
N THR A 175 18.97 -3.20 -1.78
CA THR A 175 19.61 -1.89 -1.58
C THR A 175 20.81 -2.03 -0.67
N ARG A 176 21.84 -1.23 -0.94
CA ARG A 176 23.15 -1.35 -0.29
C ARG A 176 23.51 -0.12 0.52
N GLU A 177 22.54 0.47 1.22
CA GLU A 177 22.80 1.71 1.97
C GLU A 177 23.82 1.53 3.10
N LEU A 178 24.06 0.29 3.56
CA LEU A 178 25.10 -0.03 4.55
C LEU A 178 26.53 -0.01 3.97
N GLU A 179 26.68 0.13 2.65
CA GLU A 179 27.98 0.34 2.00
C GLU A 179 28.34 1.83 1.91
N ASP A 180 27.37 2.74 2.13
CA ASP A 180 27.59 4.19 2.17
C ASP A 180 28.01 4.65 3.56
N SER A 181 29.25 5.14 3.69
CA SER A 181 29.79 5.67 4.94
C SER A 181 28.94 6.80 5.53
N ASN A 182 28.26 7.60 4.71
CA ASN A 182 27.41 8.69 5.16
C ASN A 182 26.10 8.19 5.79
N TYR A 183 25.57 7.06 5.32
CA TYR A 183 24.45 6.39 5.98
C TYR A 183 24.91 5.71 7.26
N VAL A 184 26.02 4.95 7.18
CA VAL A 184 26.57 4.16 8.28
C VAL A 184 26.96 5.04 9.48
N ALA A 185 27.43 6.28 9.26
CA ALA A 185 27.71 7.25 10.32
C ALA A 185 26.47 7.70 11.12
N ASN A 186 25.26 7.35 10.67
CA ASN A 186 23.98 7.68 11.31
C ASN A 186 23.79 9.17 11.67
N PRO A 187 24.01 10.11 10.74
CA PRO A 187 23.71 11.51 10.97
C PRO A 187 22.19 11.76 11.01
N THR A 188 21.77 12.94 11.46
CA THR A 188 20.35 13.34 11.49
C THR A 188 19.71 13.34 10.10
N ASN A 189 20.52 13.50 9.03
CA ASN A 189 20.10 13.43 7.64
C ASN A 189 20.27 12.03 7.00
N ARG A 190 20.50 10.93 7.75
CA ARG A 190 20.73 9.57 7.19
C ARG A 190 19.70 9.13 6.15
N CYS A 191 18.46 9.59 6.29
CA CYS A 191 17.37 9.22 5.39
C CYS A 191 17.56 9.79 3.97
N PHE A 192 18.37 10.84 3.80
CA PHE A 192 18.80 11.32 2.48
C PHE A 192 19.58 10.22 1.77
N TYR A 193 20.69 9.76 2.37
CA TYR A 193 21.57 8.73 1.79
C TYR A 193 20.84 7.42 1.53
N CYS A 194 20.01 6.98 2.49
CA CYS A 194 19.15 5.80 2.32
C CYS A 194 18.21 5.90 1.11
N LYS A 195 17.57 7.07 0.93
CA LYS A 195 16.69 7.30 -0.22
C LYS A 195 17.45 7.53 -1.51
N THR A 196 18.63 8.14 -1.48
CA THR A 196 19.50 8.29 -2.64
C THR A 196 19.89 6.92 -3.20
N GLU A 197 20.30 5.96 -2.36
CA GLU A 197 20.55 4.58 -2.79
C GLU A 197 19.27 3.94 -3.37
N LEU A 198 18.13 4.04 -2.66
CA LEU A 198 16.87 3.48 -3.14
C LEU A 198 16.51 4.00 -4.53
N TRP A 199 16.52 5.33 -4.74
CA TRP A 199 16.17 5.92 -6.02
C TRP A 199 17.23 5.67 -7.10
N GLY A 200 18.51 5.56 -6.70
CA GLY A 200 19.59 5.12 -7.56
C GLY A 200 19.40 3.70 -8.12
N ARG A 201 18.64 2.84 -7.43
CA ARG A 201 18.22 1.51 -7.93
C ARG A 201 16.89 1.55 -8.70
N LEU A 202 15.88 2.22 -8.13
CA LEU A 202 14.52 2.17 -8.66
C LEU A 202 14.34 2.96 -9.97
N VAL A 203 15.05 4.07 -10.15
CA VAL A 203 14.93 4.88 -11.38
C VAL A 203 15.50 4.14 -12.61
N PRO A 204 16.71 3.55 -12.56
CA PRO A 204 17.18 2.68 -13.63
C PRO A 204 16.27 1.47 -13.88
N GLU A 205 15.75 0.85 -12.82
CA GLU A 205 14.82 -0.28 -12.95
C GLU A 205 13.54 0.11 -13.71
N ALA A 206 12.95 1.26 -13.36
CA ALA A 206 11.77 1.79 -14.05
C ALA A 206 12.06 2.01 -15.54
N ARG A 207 13.21 2.60 -15.88
CA ARG A 207 13.64 2.82 -17.27
C ARG A 207 13.81 1.50 -18.02
N ALA A 208 14.48 0.51 -17.42
CA ALA A 208 14.70 -0.80 -18.03
C ALA A 208 13.39 -1.53 -18.35
N ARG A 209 12.33 -1.27 -17.57
CA ARG A 209 10.98 -1.83 -17.75
C ARG A 209 10.04 -0.97 -18.59
N GLY A 210 10.48 0.18 -19.09
CA GLY A 210 9.62 1.11 -19.82
C GLY A 210 8.52 1.76 -18.97
N LEU A 211 8.74 1.89 -17.65
CA LEU A 211 7.82 2.57 -16.74
C LEU A 211 8.12 4.07 -16.72
N ALA A 212 7.16 4.88 -17.15
CA ALA A 212 7.37 6.29 -17.47
C ALA A 212 7.54 7.19 -16.22
N VAL A 213 6.87 6.84 -15.11
CA VAL A 213 6.86 7.63 -13.87
C VAL A 213 7.43 6.80 -12.73
N VAL A 214 8.29 7.40 -11.90
CA VAL A 214 8.65 6.85 -10.58
C VAL A 214 7.99 7.71 -9.52
N CYS A 215 7.31 7.09 -8.55
CA CYS A 215 6.63 7.83 -7.50
C CYS A 215 6.79 7.22 -6.10
N ASP A 216 6.44 8.00 -5.08
CA ASP A 216 6.44 7.59 -3.68
C ASP A 216 5.16 7.96 -2.92
N GLY A 217 5.08 7.50 -1.67
CA GLY A 217 3.94 7.71 -0.80
C GLY A 217 4.00 9.01 0.03
N THR A 218 4.82 10.00 -0.32
CA THR A 218 4.85 11.27 0.44
C THR A 218 3.50 11.98 0.32
N ASN A 219 2.93 12.37 1.46
CA ASN A 219 1.62 13.01 1.57
C ASN A 219 1.72 14.52 1.87
N ALA A 220 0.59 15.23 1.89
CA ALA A 220 0.58 16.69 2.05
C ALA A 220 1.04 17.16 3.44
N ASP A 221 0.80 16.38 4.49
CA ASP A 221 1.22 16.73 5.86
C ASP A 221 2.74 16.65 5.99
N ASP A 222 3.39 15.72 5.27
CA ASP A 222 4.85 15.60 5.25
C ASP A 222 5.55 16.86 4.73
N LEU A 223 4.90 17.63 3.84
CA LEU A 223 5.43 18.85 3.25
C LEU A 223 5.18 20.10 4.09
N ARG A 224 4.14 20.12 4.91
CA ARG A 224 3.76 21.28 5.74
C ARG A 224 4.66 21.48 6.97
N GLY A 225 5.36 20.43 7.37
CA GLY A 225 5.94 20.34 8.72
C GLY A 225 7.19 21.19 9.01
N GLY A 226 7.81 21.88 8.04
CA GLY A 226 9.06 22.64 8.24
C GLY A 226 10.28 21.81 8.70
N GLU A 227 10.06 20.58 9.15
CA GLU A 227 11.03 19.57 9.52
C GLU A 227 11.83 19.21 8.27
N HIS A 228 13.15 19.37 8.32
CA HIS A 228 14.05 18.91 7.26
C HIS A 228 13.69 17.45 6.94
N ARG A 229 13.10 17.20 5.75
CA ARG A 229 12.73 15.88 5.23
C ARG A 229 13.80 15.41 4.23
N PRO A 230 14.97 14.96 4.72
CA PRO A 230 16.11 14.60 3.87
C PRO A 230 15.74 13.54 2.83
N GLY A 231 14.88 12.58 3.16
CA GLY A 231 14.43 11.56 2.21
C GLY A 231 13.59 12.11 1.04
N TYR A 232 12.78 13.14 1.27
CA TYR A 232 11.99 13.79 0.21
C TYR A 232 12.90 14.58 -0.74
N ALA A 233 13.92 15.25 -0.22
CA ALA A 233 14.92 15.95 -1.05
C ALA A 233 15.63 14.99 -2.02
N ALA A 234 16.04 13.80 -1.56
CA ALA A 234 16.64 12.78 -2.41
C ALA A 234 15.69 12.32 -3.53
N GLY A 235 14.40 12.12 -3.23
CA GLY A 235 13.38 11.78 -4.24
C GLY A 235 13.22 12.87 -5.29
N ARG A 236 13.12 14.14 -4.87
CA ARG A 236 13.03 15.28 -5.79
C ARG A 236 14.23 15.37 -6.72
N SER A 237 15.45 15.20 -6.19
CA SER A 237 16.68 15.22 -6.99
C SER A 237 16.72 14.09 -8.04
N ALA A 238 16.04 12.97 -7.77
CA ALA A 238 15.92 11.83 -8.68
C ALA A 238 14.71 11.91 -9.64
N GLY A 239 13.93 13.01 -9.61
CA GLY A 239 12.74 13.17 -10.43
C GLY A 239 11.53 12.31 -9.99
N VAL A 240 11.52 11.86 -8.73
CA VAL A 240 10.43 11.08 -8.17
C VAL A 240 9.23 11.99 -7.88
N ARG A 241 8.04 11.55 -8.28
CA ARG A 241 6.77 12.23 -7.99
C ARG A 241 6.15 11.79 -6.67
N SER A 242 5.33 12.66 -6.07
CA SER A 242 4.62 12.35 -4.82
C SER A 242 3.12 12.61 -4.99
N PRO A 243 2.38 11.70 -5.68
CA PRO A 243 1.00 11.94 -6.11
C PRO A 243 0.04 12.28 -4.96
N LEU A 244 0.24 11.71 -3.77
CA LEU A 244 -0.58 12.01 -2.60
C LEU A 244 -0.41 13.46 -2.17
N ALA A 245 0.84 13.95 -2.09
CA ALA A 245 1.13 15.35 -1.78
C ALA A 245 0.65 16.31 -2.89
N GLU A 246 0.85 15.94 -4.15
CA GLU A 246 0.40 16.73 -5.31
C GLU A 246 -1.13 16.87 -5.37
N ALA A 247 -1.87 15.86 -4.93
CA ALA A 247 -3.32 15.89 -4.78
C ALA A 247 -3.79 16.54 -3.46
N GLY A 248 -2.86 17.00 -2.62
CA GLY A 248 -3.17 17.63 -1.33
C GLY A 248 -3.74 16.67 -0.26
N MET A 249 -3.51 15.36 -0.40
CA MET A 249 -4.03 14.37 0.54
C MET A 249 -3.32 14.40 1.88
N THR A 250 -4.07 14.58 2.97
CA THR A 250 -3.57 14.47 4.34
C THR A 250 -3.56 13.03 4.82
N LYS A 251 -2.79 12.76 5.90
CA LYS A 251 -2.70 11.45 6.52
C LYS A 251 -4.06 10.94 7.00
N ALA A 252 -4.89 11.83 7.55
CA ALA A 252 -6.25 11.48 7.98
C ALA A 252 -7.11 11.01 6.81
N GLN A 253 -7.12 11.78 5.72
CA GLN A 253 -7.86 11.43 4.50
C GLN A 253 -7.37 10.12 3.89
N ILE A 254 -6.07 9.86 3.91
CA ILE A 254 -5.49 8.59 3.45
C ILE A 254 -5.97 7.43 4.31
N ARG A 255 -6.00 7.57 5.65
CA ARG A 255 -6.50 6.51 6.55
C ARG A 255 -7.98 6.24 6.33
N ASP A 256 -8.79 7.29 6.21
CA ASP A 256 -10.23 7.15 5.96
C ASP A 256 -10.52 6.47 4.61
N ALA A 257 -9.83 6.89 3.55
CA ALA A 257 -9.94 6.27 2.23
C ALA A 257 -9.42 4.82 2.24
N SER A 258 -8.33 4.55 2.96
CA SER A 258 -7.79 3.20 3.14
C SER A 258 -8.78 2.27 3.84
N ARG A 259 -9.50 2.79 4.84
CA ARG A 259 -10.56 2.05 5.54
C ARG A 259 -11.71 1.74 4.60
N GLY A 260 -12.14 2.69 3.78
CA GLY A 260 -13.18 2.49 2.76
C GLY A 260 -12.82 1.42 1.71
N LEU A 261 -11.53 1.27 1.40
CA LEU A 261 -11.00 0.24 0.51
C LEU A 261 -10.67 -1.10 1.21
N GLY A 262 -10.91 -1.19 2.53
CA GLY A 262 -10.65 -2.40 3.32
C GLY A 262 -9.17 -2.76 3.50
N LEU A 263 -8.26 -1.77 3.40
CA LEU A 263 -6.83 -2.01 3.61
C LEU A 263 -6.57 -2.29 5.09
N PRO A 264 -5.88 -3.38 5.46
CA PRO A 264 -5.56 -3.69 6.86
C PRO A 264 -4.57 -2.70 7.48
N THR A 265 -3.92 -1.86 6.67
CA THR A 265 -2.97 -0.84 7.13
C THR A 265 -3.63 0.46 7.58
N TRP A 266 -4.95 0.63 7.46
CA TRP A 266 -5.63 1.91 7.69
C TRP A 266 -5.41 2.48 9.10
N ASP A 267 -5.27 1.63 10.12
CA ASP A 267 -5.00 1.97 11.52
C ASP A 267 -3.58 1.61 11.98
N ALA A 268 -2.74 1.10 11.08
CA ALA A 268 -1.38 0.68 11.43
C ALA A 268 -0.56 1.86 12.00
N PRO A 269 0.27 1.61 13.04
CA PRO A 269 1.16 2.61 13.58
C PRO A 269 2.25 2.96 12.57
N ALA A 270 2.94 4.09 12.79
CA ALA A 270 4.09 4.43 11.97
C ALA A 270 5.18 3.36 12.11
N ALA A 271 5.67 2.88 10.96
CA ALA A 271 6.70 1.84 10.88
C ALA A 271 7.98 2.41 10.25
N PRO A 272 8.79 3.20 11.01
CA PRO A 272 10.09 3.66 10.54
C PRO A 272 11.07 2.48 10.43
N CYS A 273 12.15 2.66 9.67
CA CYS A 273 13.20 1.65 9.51
C CYS A 273 13.90 1.33 10.85
N LEU A 274 14.56 0.17 10.93
CA LEU A 274 15.28 -0.27 12.13
C LEU A 274 16.37 0.71 12.56
N SER A 275 17.00 1.40 11.61
CA SER A 275 18.02 2.41 11.89
C SER A 275 17.50 3.58 12.73
N SER A 276 16.18 3.82 12.78
CA SER A 276 15.61 4.82 13.68
C SER A 276 15.73 4.45 15.16
N ARG A 277 16.15 3.23 15.49
CA ARG A 277 16.38 2.78 16.86
C ARG A 277 17.82 2.97 17.32
N VAL A 278 18.73 3.24 16.40
CA VAL A 278 20.13 3.49 16.72
C VAL A 278 20.28 4.99 16.98
N VAL A 279 20.79 5.36 18.16
CA VAL A 279 21.05 6.77 18.54
C VAL A 279 21.92 7.43 17.48
N TYR A 280 21.63 8.70 17.13
CA TYR A 280 22.41 9.44 16.13
C TYR A 280 23.91 9.47 16.47
N GLY A 281 24.75 9.46 15.43
CA GLY A 281 26.20 9.40 15.55
C GLY A 281 26.75 8.00 15.88
N LEU A 282 25.91 7.08 16.37
CA LEU A 282 26.33 5.69 16.55
C LEU A 282 26.24 4.94 15.22
N THR A 283 27.34 4.30 14.85
CA THR A 283 27.47 3.52 13.60
C THR A 283 26.32 2.53 13.42
N ILE A 284 25.67 2.53 12.26
CA ILE A 284 24.69 1.50 11.93
C ILE A 284 25.42 0.26 11.42
N THR A 285 25.13 -0.91 11.99
CA THR A 285 25.69 -2.19 11.55
C THR A 285 24.57 -3.22 11.39
N PRO A 286 24.74 -4.23 10.49
CA PRO A 286 23.79 -5.33 10.37
C PRO A 286 23.51 -6.03 11.70
N GLU A 287 24.55 -6.22 12.53
CA GLU A 287 24.43 -6.81 13.87
C GLU A 287 23.46 -5.99 14.72
N ARG A 288 23.71 -4.69 14.90
CA ARG A 288 22.84 -3.83 15.72
C ARG A 288 21.40 -3.89 15.27
N LEU A 289 21.15 -3.80 13.96
CA LEU A 289 19.81 -3.87 13.39
C LEU A 289 19.12 -5.21 13.70
N ARG A 290 19.84 -6.34 13.59
CA ARG A 290 19.35 -7.67 14.00
C ARG A 290 19.03 -7.73 15.48
N GLN A 291 19.91 -7.22 16.35
CA GLN A 291 19.68 -7.20 17.79
C GLN A 291 18.40 -6.44 18.14
N VAL A 292 18.21 -5.26 17.52
CA VAL A 292 17.04 -4.43 17.77
C VAL A 292 15.76 -5.12 17.30
N GLU A 293 15.77 -5.68 16.09
CA GLU A 293 14.60 -6.36 15.54
C GLU A 293 14.22 -7.59 16.36
N ALA A 294 15.20 -8.40 16.78
CA ALA A 294 14.97 -9.56 17.62
C ALA A 294 14.41 -9.18 19.00
N ALA A 295 14.90 -8.08 19.58
CA ALA A 295 14.40 -7.57 20.86
C ALA A 295 12.97 -7.02 20.75
N GLU A 296 12.67 -6.23 19.71
CA GLU A 296 11.29 -5.78 19.46
C GLU A 296 10.35 -6.96 19.21
N ARG A 297 10.77 -7.96 18.42
CA ARG A 297 9.99 -9.18 18.16
C ARG A 297 9.68 -9.95 19.44
N TYR A 298 10.67 -10.16 20.29
CA TYR A 298 10.47 -10.85 21.57
C TYR A 298 9.43 -10.15 22.44
N LEU A 299 9.49 -8.82 22.56
CA LEU A 299 8.50 -8.06 23.33
C LEU A 299 7.09 -8.16 22.72
N ARG A 300 6.98 -8.22 21.39
CA ARG A 300 5.69 -8.51 20.72
C ARG A 300 5.16 -9.90 21.05
N GLU A 301 6.03 -10.91 21.06
CA GLU A 301 5.67 -12.30 21.40
C GLU A 301 5.16 -12.42 22.84
N LEU A 302 5.66 -11.57 23.76
CA LEU A 302 5.13 -11.48 25.13
C LEU A 302 3.80 -10.73 25.24
N GLY A 303 3.27 -10.19 24.13
CA GLY A 303 1.97 -9.52 24.07
C GLY A 303 2.00 -7.99 24.12
N VAL A 304 3.18 -7.34 24.06
CA VAL A 304 3.25 -5.87 24.03
C VAL A 304 2.68 -5.35 22.71
N THR A 305 1.55 -4.65 22.77
CA THR A 305 0.88 -4.05 21.61
C THR A 305 1.10 -2.54 21.53
N GLY A 306 0.69 -1.91 20.42
CA GLY A 306 0.83 -0.45 20.24
C GLY A 306 2.25 -0.02 19.91
N ASP A 307 2.63 1.21 20.25
CA ASP A 307 3.99 1.72 20.01
C ASP A 307 5.03 1.05 20.94
N LEU A 308 6.05 0.48 20.31
CA LEU A 308 7.17 -0.21 20.94
C LEU A 308 8.45 0.08 20.15
N ARG A 309 9.51 0.47 20.85
CA ARG A 309 10.86 0.60 20.30
C ARG A 309 11.89 0.07 21.29
N VAL A 310 12.90 -0.63 20.80
CA VAL A 310 14.12 -0.92 21.56
C VAL A 310 15.21 -0.02 21.01
N ARG A 311 15.72 0.95 21.77
CA ARG A 311 16.76 1.87 21.31
C ARG A 311 18.14 1.33 21.65
N HIS A 312 19.06 1.37 20.68
CA HIS A 312 20.44 0.98 20.85
C HIS A 312 21.31 2.20 21.17
N HIS A 313 21.87 2.26 22.39
CA HIS A 313 22.65 3.39 22.91
C HIS A 313 24.18 3.26 22.76
N GLY A 314 24.67 2.17 22.16
CA GLY A 314 26.10 1.90 22.09
C GLY A 314 26.58 1.19 23.35
N GLY A 315 27.82 0.68 23.33
CA GLY A 315 28.38 -0.06 24.49
C GLY A 315 27.53 -1.24 24.98
N GLY A 316 26.65 -1.81 24.14
CA GLY A 316 25.70 -2.86 24.53
C GLY A 316 24.44 -2.38 25.27
N GLY A 317 24.20 -1.07 25.40
CA GLY A 317 23.00 -0.55 26.07
C GLY A 317 21.73 -0.58 25.21
N ALA A 318 20.65 -1.14 25.76
CA ALA A 318 19.30 -1.08 25.23
C ALA A 318 18.38 -0.24 26.13
N ARG A 319 17.55 0.61 25.51
CA ARG A 319 16.47 1.32 26.18
C ARG A 319 15.12 0.99 25.54
N ILE A 320 14.23 0.40 26.31
CA ILE A 320 12.90 0.00 25.85
C ILE A 320 11.95 1.18 26.04
N GLU A 321 11.32 1.60 24.94
CA GLU A 321 10.28 2.61 24.90
C GLU A 321 8.95 1.92 24.53
N VAL A 322 7.98 1.96 25.43
CA VAL A 322 6.62 1.43 25.22
C VAL A 322 5.58 2.47 25.59
N GLU A 323 4.34 2.29 25.14
CA GLU A 323 3.22 3.09 25.65
C GLU A 323 3.14 3.01 27.19
N PRO A 324 2.73 4.10 27.88
CA PRO A 324 2.73 4.16 29.35
C PRO A 324 2.02 2.99 30.05
N ARG A 325 0.96 2.45 29.45
CA ARG A 325 0.22 1.29 29.97
C ARG A 325 1.07 0.02 30.12
N TRP A 326 2.16 -0.11 29.35
CA TRP A 326 3.03 -1.29 29.36
C TRP A 326 4.21 -1.15 30.33
N ILE A 327 4.51 0.06 30.83
CA ILE A 327 5.67 0.30 31.70
C ILE A 327 5.62 -0.54 32.98
N PRO A 328 4.54 -0.51 33.79
CA PRO A 328 4.51 -1.29 35.03
C PRO A 328 4.59 -2.81 34.77
N TRP A 329 3.97 -3.26 33.69
CA TRP A 329 3.99 -4.67 33.28
C TRP A 329 5.42 -5.12 32.91
N LEU A 330 6.18 -4.25 32.24
CA LEU A 330 7.54 -4.51 31.80
C LEU A 330 8.54 -4.45 32.97
N GLU A 331 8.38 -3.49 33.88
CA GLU A 331 9.23 -3.35 35.08
C GLU A 331 9.17 -4.61 35.96
N GLN A 332 7.97 -5.17 36.15
CA GLN A 332 7.80 -6.44 36.87
C GLN A 332 8.47 -7.65 36.20
N ARG A 333 8.84 -7.54 34.93
CA ARG A 333 9.42 -8.61 34.11
C ARG A 333 10.83 -8.28 33.64
N LEU A 334 11.42 -7.20 34.15
CA LEU A 334 12.64 -6.63 33.62
C LEU A 334 13.81 -7.61 33.70
N ASP A 335 13.92 -8.41 34.76
CA ASP A 335 14.98 -9.41 34.89
C ASP A 335 14.92 -10.46 33.77
N HIS A 336 13.72 -10.98 33.48
CA HIS A 336 13.53 -11.96 32.41
C HIS A 336 13.77 -11.34 31.02
N VAL A 337 13.29 -10.11 30.81
CA VAL A 337 13.54 -9.37 29.58
C VAL A 337 15.02 -9.08 29.39
N THR A 338 15.71 -8.69 30.46
CA THR A 338 17.15 -8.41 30.47
C THR A 338 17.95 -9.66 30.14
N ALA A 339 17.63 -10.81 30.75
CA ALA A 339 18.29 -12.08 30.43
C ALA A 339 18.11 -12.46 28.95
N ARG A 340 16.91 -12.27 28.39
CA ARG A 340 16.66 -12.54 26.97
C ARG A 340 17.42 -11.59 26.04
N LEU A 341 17.41 -10.29 26.34
CA LEU A 341 18.13 -9.29 25.54
C LEU A 341 19.65 -9.43 25.68
N ALA A 342 20.15 -9.92 26.82
CA ALA A 342 21.56 -10.25 27.00
C ALA A 342 22.03 -11.36 26.06
N ALA A 343 21.21 -12.38 25.84
CA ALA A 343 21.47 -13.41 24.83
C ALA A 343 21.46 -12.86 23.38
N LEU A 344 20.85 -11.70 23.15
CA LEU A 344 20.93 -10.97 21.89
C LEU A 344 22.15 -10.03 21.81
N GLY A 345 22.99 -9.98 22.85
CA GLY A 345 24.21 -9.17 22.89
C GLY A 345 24.06 -7.77 23.51
N PHE A 346 22.98 -7.51 24.26
CA PHE A 346 22.86 -6.29 25.07
C PHE A 346 23.48 -6.49 26.46
N GLY A 347 24.43 -5.63 26.84
CA GLY A 347 25.07 -5.65 28.16
C GLY A 347 24.27 -4.96 29.26
N ALA A 348 23.38 -4.04 28.91
CA ALA A 348 22.50 -3.35 29.85
C ALA A 348 21.14 -3.08 29.21
N VAL A 349 20.06 -3.30 29.96
CA VAL A 349 18.69 -3.08 29.49
C VAL A 349 17.96 -2.22 30.51
N GLY A 350 17.28 -1.18 30.04
CA GLY A 350 16.42 -0.35 30.88
C GLY A 350 15.13 0.03 30.17
N VAL A 351 14.12 0.40 30.95
CA VAL A 351 12.86 0.96 30.44
C VAL A 351 12.94 2.49 30.48
N ASP A 352 12.50 3.19 29.44
CA ASP A 352 12.33 4.64 29.52
C ASP A 352 11.10 4.94 30.38
N PRO A 353 11.25 5.58 31.56
CA PRO A 353 10.11 5.88 32.45
C PRO A 353 9.14 6.87 31.81
N ARG A 354 9.59 7.64 30.81
CA ARG A 354 8.73 8.56 30.05
C ARG A 354 7.99 7.86 28.90
N GLY A 355 8.19 6.54 28.71
CA GLY A 355 7.57 5.74 27.65
C GLY A 355 8.01 6.11 26.23
N TYR A 356 7.25 5.66 25.23
CA TYR A 356 7.44 6.02 23.83
C TYR A 356 7.06 7.46 23.54
N ARG A 357 7.94 8.18 22.84
CA ARG A 357 7.71 9.52 22.30
C ARG A 357 8.21 9.60 20.87
N ARG A 358 7.41 10.19 19.99
CA ARG A 358 7.83 10.45 18.60
C ARG A 358 9.02 11.43 18.63
N GLY A 359 10.11 11.07 17.94
CA GLY A 359 11.31 11.92 17.88
C GLY A 359 12.19 11.90 19.13
N SER A 360 12.04 10.94 20.05
CA SER A 360 12.83 10.87 21.30
C SER A 360 14.35 10.99 21.11
N LEU A 361 14.90 10.48 20.01
CA LEU A 361 16.33 10.56 19.69
C LEU A 361 16.79 11.94 19.20
N LEU A 362 15.89 12.75 18.62
CA LEU A 362 16.22 14.12 18.20
C LEU A 362 16.35 15.05 19.41
N GLU A 363 15.53 14.86 20.45
CA GLU A 363 15.62 15.61 21.71
C GLU A 363 16.94 15.39 22.45
N GLY A 364 17.52 14.19 22.33
CA GLY A 364 18.82 13.86 22.91
C GLY A 364 19.99 14.44 22.12
N ALA A 365 19.88 14.46 20.79
CA ALA A 365 20.92 14.96 19.89
C ALA A 365 21.04 16.49 19.87
N SER A 366 20.02 17.23 20.30
CA SER A 366 20.09 18.69 20.47
C SER A 366 20.67 19.13 21.83
N ARG A 367 20.93 18.18 22.73
CA ARG A 367 21.48 18.43 24.08
C ARG A 367 22.92 17.93 24.26
N ALA A 368 23.48 17.27 23.25
CA ALA A 368 24.87 16.82 23.19
C ALA A 368 25.61 17.68 22.16
#